data_AF-A0A7C3E1B7-F1
#
_entry.id   AF-A0A7C3E1B7-F1
#
_cell.length_a   1.000
_cell.length_b   1.000
_cell.length_c   1.000
_cell.angle_alpha   90.00
_cell.angle_beta   90.00
_cell.angle_gamma   90.00
#
_symmetry.space_group_name_H-M   'P 1'
#
loop_
_entity.id
_entity.type
_entity.pdbx_description
1 polymer ?
#
loop_
_entity_poly.entity_id
_entity_poly.type
_entity_poly.pdbx_seq_one_letter_code
_entity_poly.pdbx_strand_id
1 'polypeptide(L)'
;MTRGCLRPPRRILRFWAGLGRWFTALAILAVLALPAVAQVRSVPPGESDLTLKAMRDELERSRQRLRLGELERPFYIEYRLLDVDVRAVSASFGALLGSTTTRNRYMGVDVRVGDYLLDSSNFLGQNFQGFLGSTGQVGVDRDYDSLRQDLWLATDQAYKSALDTIAQKRAYIQSRARPSNIPDFARAEPVVLIEPRVEPDWSKRNWEAEARATSAAFRSFPELHGSRVTYYLLYITQYLMTSEGTQIRTTRSVAAIEAGADTQAADGMGLHNYYSTYALRPADLPSVDTVKKEIERVGRELAALRASPPAEDYVGPVLFEAPAAGALLAQLLAPSVTGDRAPLSMQPFFEQMMKQLGGDSEWSGRLGTRVLPAGVTLVDDPTARDLSIE
;
A
#
# COMPACT_ATOMS: atom_id res chain seq x y z
N MET A 1 -22.73 25.70 56.61
CA MET A 1 -21.82 24.91 57.47
C MET A 1 -21.06 23.98 56.55
N THR A 2 -19.74 23.92 56.39
CA THR A 2 -18.55 24.57 56.98
C THR A 2 -17.42 24.21 55.98
N ARG A 3 -16.94 25.18 55.19
CA ARG A 3 -15.58 25.77 55.24
C ARG A 3 -14.41 24.78 55.45
N GLY A 4 -13.43 24.86 54.54
CA GLY A 4 -12.10 24.25 54.70
C GLY A 4 -11.13 24.60 53.56
N CYS A 5 -10.88 25.90 53.37
CA CYS A 5 -9.80 26.43 52.53
C CYS A 5 -8.49 26.41 53.34
N LEU A 6 -7.33 26.08 52.74
CA LEU A 6 -6.02 26.67 53.10
C LEU A 6 -4.89 26.25 52.13
N ARG A 7 -4.03 27.25 51.88
CA ARG A 7 -2.95 27.36 50.89
C ARG A 7 -1.57 27.06 51.54
N PRO A 8 -0.41 27.23 50.86
CA PRO A 8 0.83 26.43 50.97
C PRO A 8 1.90 27.03 51.92
N PRO A 9 3.14 26.48 51.91
CA PRO A 9 4.36 27.32 51.86
C PRO A 9 5.38 26.80 50.81
N ARG A 10 5.97 27.65 49.95
CA ARG A 10 7.14 28.55 50.10
C ARG A 10 8.51 27.87 50.30
N ARG A 11 9.33 27.99 49.24
CA ARG A 11 10.81 28.13 49.09
C ARG A 11 11.69 27.99 50.35
N ILE A 12 12.87 27.37 50.18
CA ILE A 12 14.19 27.91 50.58
C ILE A 12 15.32 27.27 49.74
N LEU A 13 16.20 28.15 49.22
CA LEU A 13 17.49 27.91 48.60
C LEU A 13 18.56 27.50 49.64
N ARG A 14 19.54 26.67 49.25
CA ARG A 14 21.01 26.86 49.49
C ARG A 14 21.77 25.66 48.89
N PHE A 15 22.52 25.85 47.79
CA PHE A 15 23.95 26.18 47.74
C PHE A 15 24.85 25.17 48.43
N TRP A 16 25.58 24.36 47.65
CA TRP A 16 27.02 24.13 47.85
C TRP A 16 27.68 23.99 46.48
N ALA A 17 28.61 24.91 46.22
CA ALA A 17 29.50 24.93 45.08
C ALA A 17 30.77 24.12 45.41
N GLY A 18 31.32 23.44 44.42
CA GLY A 18 32.63 22.78 44.49
C GLY A 18 33.22 22.69 43.09
N LEU A 19 34.13 23.62 42.79
CA LEU A 19 34.84 23.80 41.52
C LEU A 19 35.69 22.58 41.11
N GLY A 20 35.80 22.39 39.80
CA GLY A 20 36.87 21.58 39.19
C GLY A 20 36.90 21.75 37.67
N ARG A 21 37.30 22.94 37.18
CA ARG A 21 37.46 23.26 35.74
C ARG A 21 38.67 22.52 35.17
N TRP A 22 38.48 21.75 34.09
CA TRP A 22 39.51 21.49 33.09
C TRP A 22 38.88 21.57 31.67
N PHE A 23 39.35 22.58 30.93
CA PHE A 23 39.52 22.73 29.49
C PHE A 23 38.41 22.28 28.50
N THR A 24 37.80 23.32 27.92
CA THR A 24 37.42 23.51 26.51
C THR A 24 37.86 22.44 25.49
N ALA A 25 36.88 21.84 24.81
CA ALA A 25 36.91 21.67 23.36
C ALA A 25 35.47 21.63 22.82
N LEU A 26 35.17 22.64 22.02
CA LEU A 26 33.99 22.74 21.16
C LEU A 26 34.04 21.59 20.15
N ALA A 27 33.03 20.72 20.13
CA ALA A 27 32.75 19.88 18.97
C ALA A 27 31.23 19.87 18.76
N ILE A 28 30.79 20.86 17.98
CA ILE A 28 29.50 20.87 17.30
C ILE A 28 29.50 19.63 16.40
N LEU A 29 28.90 18.53 16.85
CA LEU A 29 28.43 17.50 15.92
C LEU A 29 27.07 17.97 15.40
N ALA A 30 27.14 18.85 14.40
CA ALA A 30 26.06 18.97 13.44
C ALA A 30 25.93 17.58 12.79
N VAL A 31 24.95 16.80 13.25
CA VAL A 31 24.41 15.70 12.45
C VAL A 31 23.71 16.38 11.29
N LEU A 32 24.50 16.68 10.25
CA LEU A 32 23.99 16.87 8.91
C LEU A 32 23.19 15.61 8.61
N ALA A 33 21.87 15.74 8.66
CA ALA A 33 20.98 14.86 7.94
C ALA A 33 21.45 14.88 6.49
N LEU A 34 22.27 13.90 6.12
CA LEU A 34 22.58 13.65 4.73
C LEU A 34 21.23 13.38 4.07
N PRO A 35 20.79 14.19 3.10
CA PRO A 35 19.67 13.77 2.28
C PRO A 35 20.08 12.43 1.70
N ALA A 36 19.24 11.41 1.86
CA ALA A 36 19.39 10.17 1.14
C ALA A 36 19.46 10.56 -0.34
N VAL A 37 20.68 10.57 -0.89
CA VAL A 37 20.89 10.89 -2.30
C VAL A 37 20.19 9.77 -3.03
N ALA A 38 19.03 10.07 -3.61
CA ALA A 38 18.34 9.17 -4.50
C ALA A 38 19.39 8.74 -5.54
N GLN A 39 19.78 7.47 -5.48
CA GLN A 39 20.79 6.93 -6.36
C GLN A 39 20.24 7.03 -7.78
N VAL A 40 20.74 8.00 -8.55
CA VAL A 40 20.49 8.10 -9.98
C VAL A 40 21.19 6.91 -10.63
N ARG A 41 20.49 5.77 -10.68
CA ARG A 41 20.89 4.65 -11.52
C ARG A 41 20.48 5.01 -12.95
N SER A 42 21.47 5.34 -13.76
CA SER A 42 21.29 5.58 -15.18
C SER A 42 20.85 4.30 -15.89
N VAL A 43 20.01 4.46 -16.92
CA VAL A 43 19.58 3.39 -17.83
C VAL A 43 20.80 2.56 -18.26
N PRO A 44 20.80 1.22 -18.11
CA PRO A 44 21.86 0.37 -18.63
C PRO A 44 22.07 0.62 -20.15
N PRO A 45 23.32 0.78 -20.63
CA PRO A 45 23.59 0.97 -22.06
C PRO A 45 23.04 -0.20 -22.90
N GLY A 46 22.23 0.08 -23.91
CA GLY A 46 21.72 -0.91 -24.87
C GLY A 46 20.28 -1.38 -24.67
N GLU A 47 19.61 -1.00 -23.57
CA GLU A 47 18.19 -1.31 -23.36
C GLU A 47 17.32 -0.18 -23.93
N SER A 48 16.83 -0.32 -25.17
CA SER A 48 15.83 0.60 -25.72
C SER A 48 14.46 0.25 -25.17
N ASP A 49 14.17 0.68 -23.94
CA ASP A 49 12.86 0.49 -23.34
C ASP A 49 11.81 1.36 -24.06
N LEU A 50 11.10 0.74 -25.00
CA LEU A 50 10.04 1.37 -25.78
C LEU A 50 8.89 1.89 -24.90
N THR A 51 8.67 1.28 -23.73
CA THR A 51 7.64 1.73 -22.78
C THR A 51 8.03 3.06 -22.15
N LEU A 52 9.25 3.16 -21.58
CA LEU A 52 9.75 4.41 -21.03
C LEU A 52 9.84 5.52 -22.10
N LYS A 53 10.23 5.14 -23.32
CA LYS A 53 10.28 6.07 -24.45
C LYS A 53 8.88 6.60 -24.81
N ALA A 54 7.89 5.72 -24.95
CA ALA A 54 6.50 6.09 -25.26
C ALA A 54 5.92 7.03 -24.19
N MET A 55 6.11 6.70 -22.91
CA MET A 55 5.69 7.55 -21.80
C MET A 55 6.32 8.94 -21.88
N ARG A 56 7.64 9.01 -22.14
CA ARG A 56 8.37 10.28 -22.23
C ARG A 56 7.91 11.14 -23.41
N ASP A 57 7.83 10.55 -24.59
CA ASP A 57 7.50 11.27 -25.83
C ASP A 57 6.04 11.76 -25.80
N GLU A 58 5.14 11.02 -25.14
CA GLU A 58 3.76 11.44 -24.94
C GLU A 58 3.60 12.51 -23.86
N LEU A 59 4.35 12.39 -22.76
CA LEU A 59 4.35 13.37 -21.67
C LEU A 59 4.84 14.72 -22.18
N GLU A 60 5.95 14.73 -22.94
CA GLU A 60 6.50 15.97 -23.48
C GLU A 60 5.56 16.59 -24.52
N ARG A 61 4.92 15.77 -25.38
CA ARG A 61 3.89 16.24 -26.32
C ARG A 61 2.74 16.91 -25.57
N SER A 62 2.23 16.26 -24.52
CA SER A 62 1.13 16.77 -23.71
C SER A 62 1.52 18.05 -22.97
N ARG A 63 2.70 18.09 -22.36
CA ARG A 63 3.21 19.29 -21.68
C ARG A 63 3.30 20.50 -22.62
N GLN A 64 3.73 20.28 -23.86
CA GLN A 64 3.92 21.36 -24.84
C GLN A 64 2.63 21.81 -25.52
N ARG A 65 1.73 20.87 -25.84
CA ARG A 65 0.61 21.10 -26.76
C ARG A 65 -0.77 21.02 -26.10
N LEU A 66 -0.90 20.43 -24.92
CA LEU A 66 -2.20 20.23 -24.30
C LEU A 66 -2.75 21.54 -23.75
N ARG A 67 -3.70 22.10 -24.49
CA ARG A 67 -4.53 23.24 -24.08
C ARG A 67 -5.82 23.21 -24.87
N LEU A 68 -6.96 23.40 -24.19
CA LEU A 68 -8.26 23.49 -24.86
C LEU A 68 -8.69 24.96 -24.94
N GLY A 69 -8.55 25.57 -26.12
CA GLY A 69 -8.87 26.99 -26.34
C GLY A 69 -8.07 27.90 -25.41
N GLU A 70 -8.77 28.80 -24.72
CA GLU A 70 -8.16 29.70 -23.73
C GLU A 70 -8.12 29.17 -22.30
N LEU A 71 -8.54 27.91 -22.07
CA LEU A 71 -8.53 27.30 -20.75
C LEU A 71 -7.10 27.10 -20.20
N GLU A 72 -7.03 26.90 -18.89
CA GLU A 72 -5.79 26.69 -18.15
C GLU A 72 -5.04 25.44 -18.63
N ARG A 73 -3.71 25.54 -18.69
CA ARG A 73 -2.84 24.41 -19.04
C ARG A 73 -2.69 23.48 -17.83
N PRO A 74 -2.45 22.18 -18.04
CA PRO A 74 -2.03 21.32 -16.95
C PRO A 74 -0.70 21.81 -16.36
N PHE A 75 -0.60 21.88 -15.04
CA PHE A 75 0.67 22.20 -14.37
C PHE A 75 1.45 20.94 -13.97
N TYR A 76 0.74 19.84 -13.76
CA TYR A 76 1.29 18.54 -13.42
C TYR A 76 0.64 17.43 -14.25
N ILE A 77 1.46 16.54 -14.79
CA ILE A 77 1.04 15.32 -15.48
C ILE A 77 1.84 14.17 -14.92
N GLU A 78 1.17 13.07 -14.63
CA GLU A 78 1.77 11.84 -14.13
C GLU A 78 1.24 10.64 -14.90
N TYR A 79 2.17 9.80 -15.36
CA TYR A 79 1.88 8.51 -15.96
C TYR A 79 2.38 7.40 -15.04
N ARG A 80 1.49 6.49 -14.69
CA ARG A 80 1.78 5.23 -14.02
C ARG A 80 1.53 4.09 -14.99
N LEU A 81 2.43 3.13 -15.01
CA LEU A 81 2.21 1.86 -15.70
C LEU A 81 2.60 0.71 -14.79
N LEU A 82 1.78 -0.33 -14.76
CA LEU A 82 1.96 -1.52 -13.95
C LEU A 82 1.90 -2.74 -14.85
N ASP A 83 3.05 -3.37 -15.09
CA ASP A 83 3.13 -4.68 -15.72
C ASP A 83 3.03 -5.75 -14.62
N VAL A 84 2.03 -6.63 -14.72
CA VAL A 84 1.79 -7.70 -13.75
C VAL A 84 1.80 -9.04 -14.48
N ASP A 85 2.79 -9.85 -14.14
CA ASP A 85 2.92 -11.23 -14.57
C ASP A 85 2.59 -12.14 -13.37
N VAL A 86 1.53 -12.94 -13.50
CA VAL A 86 1.09 -13.86 -12.43
C VAL A 86 1.09 -15.28 -12.95
N ARG A 87 1.73 -16.19 -12.22
CA ARG A 87 1.50 -17.63 -12.35
C ARG A 87 0.84 -18.15 -11.09
N ALA A 88 -0.31 -18.78 -11.24
CA ALA A 88 -1.08 -19.38 -10.15
C ALA A 88 -1.23 -20.88 -10.38
N VAL A 89 -0.83 -21.70 -9.41
CA VAL A 89 -0.91 -23.16 -9.47
C VAL A 89 -1.71 -23.66 -8.28
N SER A 90 -2.87 -24.25 -8.54
CA SER A 90 -3.83 -24.66 -7.52
C SER A 90 -4.03 -26.17 -7.55
N ALA A 91 -4.04 -26.78 -6.37
CA ALA A 91 -4.29 -28.21 -6.18
C ALA A 91 -5.15 -28.44 -4.93
N SER A 92 -5.84 -29.58 -4.90
CA SER A 92 -6.69 -30.00 -3.79
C SER A 92 -6.57 -31.50 -3.61
N PHE A 93 -6.36 -31.95 -2.37
CA PHE A 93 -6.19 -33.37 -2.03
C PHE A 93 -5.31 -34.15 -3.03
N GLY A 94 -4.20 -33.59 -3.49
CA GLY A 94 -3.27 -34.23 -4.43
C GLY A 94 -3.67 -34.21 -5.91
N ALA A 95 -4.84 -33.69 -6.25
CA ALA A 95 -5.26 -33.43 -7.62
C ALA A 95 -4.96 -31.98 -8.01
N LEU A 96 -4.45 -31.75 -9.23
CA LEU A 96 -4.25 -30.40 -9.75
C LEU A 96 -5.61 -29.85 -10.21
N LEU A 97 -5.97 -28.67 -9.72
CA LEU A 97 -7.18 -27.95 -10.13
C LEU A 97 -6.91 -27.05 -11.35
N GLY A 98 -5.74 -26.42 -11.39
CA GLY A 98 -5.37 -25.53 -12.49
C GLY A 98 -3.96 -24.99 -12.35
N SER A 99 -3.40 -24.59 -13.49
CA SER A 99 -2.09 -23.94 -13.63
C SER A 99 -2.28 -22.87 -14.68
N THR A 100 -2.32 -21.61 -14.25
CA THR A 100 -2.58 -20.47 -15.13
C THR A 100 -1.42 -19.50 -15.10
N THR A 101 -1.19 -18.84 -16.22
CA THR A 101 -0.25 -17.72 -16.32
C THR A 101 -0.96 -16.59 -17.02
N THR A 102 -1.00 -15.43 -16.36
CA THR A 102 -1.65 -14.24 -16.87
C THR A 102 -0.65 -13.09 -16.93
N ARG A 103 -0.80 -12.25 -17.94
CA ARG A 103 -0.01 -11.03 -18.11
C ARG A 103 -0.98 -9.90 -18.34
N ASN A 104 -0.95 -8.92 -17.47
CA ASN A 104 -1.78 -7.75 -17.56
C ASN A 104 -0.91 -6.51 -17.45
N ARG A 105 -1.30 -5.45 -18.16
CA ARG A 105 -0.65 -4.15 -18.07
C ARG A 105 -1.71 -3.11 -17.82
N TYR A 106 -1.53 -2.32 -16.78
CA TYR A 106 -2.47 -1.26 -16.40
C TYR A 106 -1.77 0.07 -16.48
N MET A 107 -2.38 1.04 -17.16
CA MET A 107 -1.95 2.43 -17.11
C MET A 107 -2.87 3.22 -16.21
N GLY A 108 -2.33 4.28 -15.62
CA GLY A 108 -3.07 5.35 -14.98
C GLY A 108 -2.44 6.69 -15.35
N VAL A 109 -3.27 7.65 -15.69
CA VAL A 109 -2.84 9.01 -16.01
C VAL A 109 -3.47 9.97 -15.01
N ASP A 110 -2.68 10.79 -14.32
CA ASP A 110 -3.18 11.92 -13.53
C ASP A 110 -2.78 13.23 -14.22
N VAL A 111 -3.75 14.12 -14.40
CA VAL A 111 -3.54 15.46 -14.96
C VAL A 111 -4.15 16.46 -14.01
N ARG A 112 -3.35 17.42 -13.57
CA ARG A 112 -3.79 18.45 -12.63
C ARG A 112 -3.75 19.84 -13.25
N VAL A 113 -4.82 20.57 -13.03
CA VAL A 113 -5.00 21.96 -13.46
C VAL A 113 -5.18 22.85 -12.23
N GLY A 114 -4.63 24.06 -12.28
CA GLY A 114 -4.55 24.98 -11.14
C GLY A 114 -3.09 25.18 -10.72
N ASP A 115 -2.83 25.11 -9.42
CA ASP A 115 -1.50 25.24 -8.85
C ASP A 115 -1.36 24.35 -7.59
N TYR A 116 -0.21 24.41 -6.91
CA TYR A 116 0.03 23.63 -5.70
C TYR A 116 -0.87 23.98 -4.52
N LEU A 117 -1.41 25.20 -4.47
CA LEU A 117 -2.30 25.63 -3.40
C LEU A 117 -3.72 25.12 -3.64
N LEU A 118 -4.21 25.21 -4.88
CA LEU A 118 -5.54 24.78 -5.27
C LEU A 118 -5.52 24.13 -6.66
N ASP A 119 -5.70 22.80 -6.69
CA ASP A 119 -5.75 22.01 -7.92
C ASP A 119 -7.05 21.25 -8.11
N SER A 120 -7.17 20.54 -9.23
CA SER A 120 -8.32 19.69 -9.58
C SER A 120 -8.41 18.38 -8.78
N SER A 121 -7.53 18.11 -7.82
CA SER A 121 -7.53 16.86 -7.06
C SER A 121 -8.47 16.91 -5.84
N ASN A 122 -8.68 15.75 -5.20
CA ASN A 122 -9.38 15.61 -3.92
C ASN A 122 -10.75 16.33 -3.83
N PHE A 123 -11.51 16.31 -4.92
CA PHE A 123 -12.85 16.90 -5.02
C PHE A 123 -13.79 15.99 -5.81
N LEU A 124 -15.01 15.81 -5.30
CA LEU A 124 -16.09 15.07 -5.93
C LEU A 124 -17.16 16.04 -6.43
N GLY A 125 -17.17 16.23 -7.75
CA GLY A 125 -18.14 17.06 -8.45
C GLY A 125 -19.53 16.43 -8.58
N GLN A 126 -20.48 17.15 -9.21
CA GLN A 126 -21.83 16.65 -9.45
C GLN A 126 -21.89 15.48 -10.45
N ASN A 127 -20.92 15.41 -11.37
CA ASN A 127 -20.85 14.40 -12.43
C ASN A 127 -19.94 13.22 -12.06
N PHE A 128 -19.94 12.78 -10.80
CA PHE A 128 -19.16 11.61 -10.38
C PHE A 128 -19.67 10.33 -11.08
N GLN A 129 -19.12 10.01 -12.25
CA GLN A 129 -19.36 8.76 -12.97
C GLN A 129 -18.42 7.66 -12.46
N GLY A 130 -18.41 7.38 -11.15
CA GLY A 130 -17.64 6.28 -10.57
C GLY A 130 -16.12 6.30 -10.88
N PHE A 131 -15.43 5.24 -10.49
CA PHE A 131 -13.97 5.07 -10.60
C PHE A 131 -13.47 4.71 -12.02
N LEU A 132 -14.23 4.97 -13.08
CA LEU A 132 -13.75 4.82 -14.46
C LEU A 132 -12.96 6.06 -14.86
N GLY A 133 -11.86 6.29 -14.16
CA GLY A 133 -10.92 7.36 -14.44
C GLY A 133 -10.08 7.09 -15.69
N SER A 134 -9.04 7.90 -15.87
CA SER A 134 -7.96 7.79 -16.87
C SER A 134 -7.02 6.59 -16.64
N THR A 135 -7.57 5.51 -16.10
CA THR A 135 -6.92 4.22 -15.90
C THR A 135 -7.46 3.23 -16.91
N GLY A 136 -6.59 2.42 -17.50
CA GLY A 136 -6.99 1.44 -18.51
C GLY A 136 -6.04 0.27 -18.59
N GLN A 137 -6.50 -0.82 -19.19
CA GLN A 137 -5.62 -1.93 -19.57
C GLN A 137 -4.99 -1.62 -20.92
N VAL A 138 -3.69 -1.88 -21.08
CA VAL A 138 -2.94 -1.64 -22.32
C VAL A 138 -2.37 -2.95 -22.88
N GLY A 139 -1.95 -2.92 -24.15
CA GLY A 139 -1.41 -4.08 -24.85
C GLY A 139 -0.17 -4.69 -24.18
N VAL A 140 -0.19 -6.01 -24.01
CA VAL A 140 0.90 -6.78 -23.39
C VAL A 140 2.17 -6.82 -24.24
N ASP A 141 2.06 -6.55 -25.54
CA ASP A 141 3.15 -6.65 -26.52
C ASP A 141 4.18 -5.51 -26.41
N ARG A 142 3.90 -4.48 -25.60
CA ARG A 142 4.78 -3.32 -25.38
C ARG A 142 5.10 -2.52 -26.65
N ASP A 143 4.16 -2.53 -27.58
CA ASP A 143 4.23 -1.72 -28.79
C ASP A 143 4.25 -0.22 -28.46
N TYR A 144 5.18 0.50 -29.09
CA TYR A 144 5.42 1.91 -28.82
C TYR A 144 4.23 2.78 -29.26
N ASP A 145 3.69 2.54 -30.46
CA ASP A 145 2.65 3.39 -31.04
C ASP A 145 1.30 3.15 -30.34
N SER A 146 0.97 1.89 -30.05
CA SER A 146 -0.24 1.52 -29.30
C SER A 146 -0.24 2.15 -27.91
N LEU A 147 0.84 2.00 -27.13
CA LEU A 147 0.90 2.57 -25.78
C LEU A 147 0.82 4.10 -25.81
N ARG A 148 1.49 4.72 -26.78
CA ARG A 148 1.47 6.18 -26.93
C ARG A 148 0.06 6.69 -27.27
N GLN A 149 -0.67 6.00 -28.14
CA GLN A 149 -2.05 6.36 -28.47
C GLN A 149 -2.98 6.22 -27.24
N ASP A 150 -2.84 5.14 -26.48
CA ASP A 150 -3.63 4.92 -25.26
C ASP A 150 -3.36 6.01 -24.22
N LEU A 151 -2.08 6.34 -23.97
CA LEU A 151 -1.68 7.43 -23.09
C LEU A 151 -2.22 8.79 -23.58
N TRP A 152 -2.20 9.05 -24.89
CA TRP A 152 -2.75 10.28 -25.46
C TRP A 152 -4.24 10.43 -25.15
N LEU A 153 -5.03 9.40 -25.42
CA LEU A 153 -6.49 9.40 -25.17
C LEU A 153 -6.79 9.56 -23.67
N ALA A 154 -6.08 8.81 -22.82
CA ALA A 154 -6.25 8.89 -21.37
C ALA A 154 -5.85 10.27 -20.83
N THR A 155 -4.80 10.89 -21.36
CA THR A 155 -4.37 12.25 -20.97
C THR A 155 -5.40 13.30 -21.37
N ASP A 156 -5.96 13.21 -22.59
CA ASP A 156 -7.01 14.12 -23.04
C ASP A 156 -8.27 14.02 -22.18
N GLN A 157 -8.70 12.80 -21.84
CA GLN A 157 -9.83 12.57 -20.94
C GLN A 157 -9.55 13.09 -19.52
N ALA A 158 -8.38 12.79 -18.96
CA ALA A 158 -7.96 13.28 -17.64
C ALA A 158 -7.95 14.82 -17.60
N TYR A 159 -7.42 15.47 -18.63
CA TYR A 159 -7.35 16.93 -18.72
C TYR A 159 -8.74 17.58 -18.78
N LYS A 160 -9.65 17.05 -19.60
CA LYS A 160 -11.03 17.54 -19.66
C LYS A 160 -11.76 17.37 -18.33
N SER A 161 -11.56 16.23 -17.66
CA SER A 161 -12.11 15.99 -16.33
C SER A 161 -11.52 16.95 -15.29
N ALA A 162 -10.20 17.20 -15.33
CA ALA A 162 -9.52 18.12 -14.44
C ALA A 162 -10.04 19.56 -14.59
N LEU A 163 -10.29 20.01 -15.81
CA LEU A 163 -10.86 21.33 -16.11
C LEU A 163 -12.28 21.51 -15.54
N ASP A 164 -13.14 20.51 -15.66
CA ASP A 164 -14.48 20.55 -15.05
C ASP A 164 -14.37 20.54 -13.51
N THR A 165 -13.52 19.65 -12.99
CA THR A 165 -13.34 19.46 -11.54
C THR A 165 -12.79 20.72 -10.86
N ILE A 166 -11.78 21.40 -11.43
CA ILE A 166 -11.25 22.65 -10.87
C ILE A 166 -12.28 23.78 -10.90
N ALA A 167 -13.09 23.87 -11.95
CA ALA A 167 -14.14 24.89 -12.05
C ALA A 167 -15.20 24.70 -10.95
N GLN A 168 -15.66 23.46 -10.75
CA GLN A 168 -16.61 23.12 -9.69
C GLN A 168 -16.02 23.31 -8.29
N LYS A 169 -14.77 22.89 -8.08
CA LYS A 169 -14.08 23.03 -6.78
C LYS A 169 -13.89 24.50 -6.40
N ARG A 170 -13.50 25.38 -7.34
CA ARG A 170 -13.39 26.83 -7.09
C ARG A 170 -14.74 27.44 -6.72
N ALA A 171 -15.81 27.12 -7.45
CA ALA A 171 -17.15 27.58 -7.13
C ALA A 171 -17.60 27.11 -5.73
N TYR A 172 -17.29 25.86 -5.38
CA TYR A 172 -17.59 25.31 -4.06
C TYR A 172 -16.84 26.03 -2.93
N ILE A 173 -15.53 26.25 -3.08
CA ILE A 173 -14.69 26.91 -2.08
C ILE A 173 -15.14 28.36 -1.87
N GLN A 174 -15.50 29.08 -2.94
CA GLN A 174 -16.02 30.46 -2.85
C GLN A 174 -17.31 30.56 -2.03
N SER A 175 -18.14 29.51 -2.02
CA SER A 175 -19.37 29.46 -1.21
C SER A 175 -19.12 29.22 0.29
N ARG A 176 -17.92 28.81 0.69
CA ARG A 176 -17.60 28.47 2.09
C ARG A 176 -17.11 29.68 2.88
N ALA A 177 -17.66 29.86 4.08
CA ALA A 177 -17.26 30.95 4.99
C ALA A 177 -15.83 30.83 5.54
N ARG A 178 -15.27 29.61 5.58
CA ARG A 178 -13.90 29.31 6.04
C ARG A 178 -13.28 28.23 5.17
N PRO A 179 -12.61 28.60 4.06
CA PRO A 179 -11.89 27.62 3.26
C PRO A 179 -10.67 27.09 4.01
N SER A 180 -10.28 25.84 3.73
CA SER A 180 -9.01 25.28 4.21
C SER A 180 -7.84 26.05 3.57
N ASN A 181 -6.76 26.23 4.32
CA ASN A 181 -5.52 26.86 3.85
C ASN A 181 -4.40 25.84 3.57
N ILE A 182 -4.72 24.54 3.60
CA ILE A 182 -3.77 23.46 3.35
C ILE A 182 -3.60 23.34 1.83
N PRO A 183 -2.36 23.44 1.29
CA PRO A 183 -2.10 23.24 -0.13
C PRO A 183 -2.61 21.86 -0.59
N ASP A 184 -3.21 21.81 -1.77
CA ASP A 184 -3.72 20.54 -2.32
C ASP A 184 -2.61 19.64 -2.88
N PHE A 185 -1.43 20.19 -3.19
CA PHE A 185 -0.30 19.41 -3.66
C PHE A 185 1.03 19.91 -3.07
N ALA A 186 1.93 18.97 -2.78
CA ALA A 186 3.26 19.26 -2.24
C ALA A 186 4.33 19.09 -3.32
N ARG A 187 5.36 19.92 -3.29
CA ARG A 187 6.53 19.75 -4.15
C ARG A 187 7.41 18.63 -3.62
N ALA A 188 7.88 17.78 -4.52
CA ALA A 188 8.86 16.74 -4.24
C ALA A 188 10.09 16.93 -5.11
N GLU A 189 11.26 16.54 -4.61
CA GLU A 189 12.47 16.52 -5.41
C GLU A 189 12.38 15.40 -6.47
N PRO A 190 12.66 15.69 -7.76
CA PRO A 190 12.56 14.69 -8.81
C PRO A 190 13.53 13.51 -8.60
N VAL A 191 13.05 12.29 -8.78
CA VAL A 191 13.84 11.07 -8.62
C VAL A 191 13.96 10.32 -9.95
N VAL A 192 15.18 9.98 -10.35
CA VAL A 192 15.44 9.09 -11.49
C VAL A 192 15.98 7.76 -10.99
N LEU A 193 15.16 6.72 -11.00
CA LEU A 193 15.51 5.36 -10.57
C LEU A 193 15.09 4.37 -11.65
N ILE A 194 16.03 3.98 -12.51
CA ILE A 194 15.77 3.02 -13.59
C ILE A 194 16.56 1.75 -13.31
N GLU A 195 15.90 0.78 -12.68
CA GLU A 195 16.47 -0.54 -12.43
C GLU A 195 16.34 -1.43 -13.69
N PRO A 196 17.20 -2.44 -13.86
CA PRO A 196 17.06 -3.43 -14.92
C PRO A 196 15.70 -4.14 -14.83
N ARG A 197 15.03 -4.34 -15.97
CA ARG A 197 13.81 -5.13 -16.01
C ARG A 197 14.16 -6.60 -15.78
N VAL A 198 13.43 -7.25 -14.87
CA VAL A 198 13.57 -8.70 -14.63
C VAL A 198 12.43 -9.42 -15.32
N GLU A 199 12.76 -10.29 -16.27
CA GLU A 199 11.77 -11.16 -16.90
C GLU A 199 11.40 -12.32 -15.96
N PRO A 200 10.12 -12.71 -15.90
CA PRO A 200 9.69 -13.81 -15.05
C PRO A 200 10.33 -15.16 -15.46
N ASP A 201 10.92 -15.87 -14.49
CA ASP A 201 11.32 -17.26 -14.67
C ASP A 201 10.37 -18.20 -13.93
N TRP A 202 9.58 -18.93 -14.71
CA TRP A 202 8.59 -19.87 -14.21
C TRP A 202 9.11 -21.31 -14.07
N SER A 203 10.33 -21.59 -14.56
CA SER A 203 10.80 -22.95 -14.84
C SER A 203 11.73 -23.54 -13.77
N LYS A 204 12.19 -22.72 -12.81
CA LYS A 204 13.17 -23.15 -11.79
C LYS A 204 12.74 -24.33 -10.92
N ARG A 205 11.43 -24.49 -10.70
CA ARG A 205 10.82 -25.54 -9.86
C ARG A 205 9.61 -26.12 -10.58
N ASN A 206 9.27 -27.36 -10.24
CA ASN A 206 8.07 -28.00 -10.76
C ASN A 206 6.86 -27.68 -9.86
N TRP A 207 6.36 -26.45 -9.97
CA TRP A 207 5.28 -25.92 -9.14
C TRP A 207 4.02 -26.79 -9.12
N GLU A 208 3.68 -27.45 -10.24
CA GLU A 208 2.52 -28.33 -10.31
C GLU A 208 2.71 -29.65 -9.56
N ALA A 209 3.93 -30.21 -9.59
CA ALA A 209 4.25 -31.37 -8.78
C ALA A 209 4.26 -31.02 -7.29
N GLU A 210 4.80 -29.85 -6.93
CA GLU A 210 4.82 -29.35 -5.56
C GLU A 210 3.41 -29.12 -5.02
N ALA A 211 2.53 -28.43 -5.76
CA ALA A 211 1.15 -28.20 -5.34
C ALA A 211 0.38 -29.52 -5.15
N ARG A 212 0.55 -30.50 -6.04
CA ARG A 212 -0.02 -31.85 -5.84
C ARG A 212 0.54 -32.50 -4.59
N ALA A 213 1.86 -32.48 -4.40
CA ALA A 213 2.51 -33.13 -3.27
C ALA A 213 2.09 -32.51 -1.92
N THR A 214 2.02 -31.18 -1.82
CA THR A 214 1.64 -30.49 -0.58
C THR A 214 0.15 -30.65 -0.29
N SER A 215 -0.73 -30.48 -1.29
CA SER A 215 -2.18 -30.68 -1.08
C SER A 215 -2.57 -32.11 -0.74
N ALA A 216 -1.77 -33.11 -1.16
CA ALA A 216 -2.03 -34.51 -0.80
C ALA A 216 -1.93 -34.79 0.70
N ALA A 217 -1.21 -33.97 1.47
CA ALA A 217 -1.09 -34.13 2.92
C ALA A 217 -2.43 -33.99 3.65
N PHE A 218 -3.39 -33.23 3.10
CA PHE A 218 -4.74 -33.13 3.65
C PHE A 218 -5.53 -34.45 3.58
N ARG A 219 -5.12 -35.44 2.77
CA ARG A 219 -5.78 -36.76 2.70
C ARG A 219 -5.71 -37.55 4.00
N SER A 220 -4.78 -37.21 4.89
CA SER A 220 -4.64 -37.83 6.20
C SER A 220 -5.76 -37.45 7.18
N PHE A 221 -6.63 -36.50 6.82
CA PHE A 221 -7.68 -35.94 7.67
C PHE A 221 -9.07 -36.16 7.02
N PRO A 222 -9.72 -37.31 7.28
CA PRO A 222 -10.99 -37.67 6.62
C PRO A 222 -12.17 -36.75 6.98
N GLU A 223 -12.06 -36.00 8.08
CA GLU A 223 -13.03 -34.99 8.52
C GLU A 223 -13.03 -33.71 7.65
N LEU A 224 -12.02 -33.51 6.81
CA LEU A 224 -11.94 -32.34 5.93
C LEU A 224 -12.68 -32.62 4.63
N HIS A 225 -13.64 -31.77 4.26
CA HIS A 225 -14.37 -31.87 3.00
C HIS A 225 -13.84 -30.90 1.92
N GLY A 226 -13.16 -29.83 2.35
CA GLY A 226 -12.60 -28.80 1.48
C GLY A 226 -11.10 -28.67 1.70
N SER A 227 -10.33 -28.61 0.63
CA SER A 227 -8.94 -28.17 0.70
C SER A 227 -8.55 -27.46 -0.58
N ARG A 228 -7.66 -26.47 -0.48
CA ARG A 228 -7.01 -25.83 -1.61
C ARG A 228 -5.63 -25.38 -1.21
N VAL A 229 -4.63 -25.74 -2.00
CA VAL A 229 -3.29 -25.19 -1.92
C VAL A 229 -3.00 -24.46 -3.22
N THR A 230 -2.67 -23.19 -3.13
CA THR A 230 -2.35 -22.34 -4.27
C THR A 230 -0.97 -21.72 -4.10
N TYR A 231 -0.15 -21.87 -5.13
CA TYR A 231 1.14 -21.20 -5.27
C TYR A 231 0.92 -19.98 -6.15
N TYR A 232 1.25 -18.81 -5.62
CA TYR A 232 1.21 -17.55 -6.34
C TYR A 232 2.64 -17.08 -6.62
N LEU A 233 2.96 -16.83 -7.88
CA LEU A 233 4.24 -16.28 -8.30
C LEU A 233 3.95 -15.00 -9.10
N LEU A 234 4.37 -13.86 -8.55
CA LEU A 234 4.10 -12.55 -9.14
C LEU A 234 5.42 -11.86 -9.47
N TYR A 235 5.48 -11.28 -10.65
CA TYR A 235 6.47 -10.29 -11.04
C TYR A 235 5.73 -9.02 -11.43
N ILE A 236 6.16 -7.90 -10.83
CA ILE A 236 5.52 -6.61 -10.98
C ILE A 236 6.58 -5.62 -11.42
N THR A 237 6.42 -5.05 -12.61
CA THR A 237 7.24 -3.91 -13.05
C THR A 237 6.42 -2.64 -12.99
N GLN A 238 6.87 -1.70 -12.17
CA GLN A 238 6.23 -0.41 -11.96
C GLN A 238 7.00 0.66 -12.73
N TYR A 239 6.26 1.47 -13.47
CA TYR A 239 6.76 2.68 -14.11
C TYR A 239 6.02 3.89 -13.55
N LEU A 240 6.78 4.94 -13.21
CA LEU A 240 6.25 6.25 -12.86
C LEU A 240 7.00 7.30 -13.66
N MET A 241 6.27 8.22 -14.29
CA MET A 241 6.85 9.36 -14.97
C MET A 241 6.04 10.62 -14.69
N THR A 242 6.70 11.70 -14.27
CA THR A 242 6.03 12.97 -13.98
C THR A 242 6.58 14.10 -14.83
N SER A 243 5.77 15.12 -15.09
CA SER A 243 6.18 16.35 -15.79
C SER A 243 7.23 17.17 -15.03
N GLU A 244 7.45 16.86 -13.75
CA GLU A 244 8.46 17.46 -12.88
C GLU A 244 9.83 16.76 -12.97
N GLY A 245 9.92 15.65 -13.72
CA GLY A 245 11.19 14.99 -14.04
C GLY A 245 11.43 13.67 -13.31
N THR A 246 10.50 13.23 -12.45
CA THR A 246 10.59 11.90 -11.83
C THR A 246 10.44 10.82 -12.89
N GLN A 247 11.34 9.85 -12.89
CA GLN A 247 11.32 8.68 -13.77
C GLN A 247 11.72 7.46 -12.95
N ILE A 248 10.77 6.56 -12.73
CA ILE A 248 10.99 5.33 -11.97
C ILE A 248 10.64 4.15 -12.86
N ARG A 249 11.54 3.17 -12.90
CA ARG A 249 11.26 1.81 -13.34
C ARG A 249 11.87 0.87 -12.32
N THR A 250 11.02 0.12 -11.63
CA THR A 250 11.48 -0.93 -10.70
C THR A 250 10.74 -2.23 -10.98
N THR A 251 11.44 -3.35 -10.84
CA THR A 251 10.82 -4.67 -10.88
C THR A 251 10.92 -5.30 -9.50
N ARG A 252 9.79 -5.82 -9.03
CA ARG A 252 9.69 -6.56 -7.77
C ARG A 252 9.07 -7.92 -8.08
N SER A 253 9.45 -8.92 -7.29
CA SER A 253 8.75 -10.20 -7.27
C SER A 253 8.14 -10.41 -5.89
N VAL A 254 7.08 -11.20 -5.86
CA VAL A 254 6.55 -11.76 -4.62
C VAL A 254 6.05 -13.14 -4.94
N ALA A 255 6.26 -14.07 -4.02
CA ALA A 255 5.77 -15.42 -4.13
C ALA A 255 5.07 -15.79 -2.83
N ALA A 256 4.01 -16.57 -2.95
CA ALA A 256 3.25 -17.04 -1.81
C ALA A 256 2.81 -18.49 -1.99
N ILE A 257 2.66 -19.18 -0.87
CA ILE A 257 1.91 -20.44 -0.80
C ILE A 257 0.78 -20.21 0.19
N GLU A 258 -0.44 -20.38 -0.27
CA GLU A 258 -1.63 -20.28 0.54
C GLU A 258 -2.35 -21.63 0.52
N ALA A 259 -2.61 -22.18 1.69
CA ALA A 259 -3.30 -23.43 1.89
C ALA A 259 -4.49 -23.19 2.81
N GLY A 260 -5.69 -23.58 2.40
CA GLY A 260 -6.89 -23.53 3.22
C GLY A 260 -7.55 -24.90 3.28
N ALA A 261 -8.21 -25.18 4.40
CA ALA A 261 -9.02 -26.37 4.58
C ALA A 261 -10.30 -26.07 5.35
N ASP A 262 -11.35 -26.84 5.04
CA ASP A 262 -12.70 -26.66 5.56
C ASP A 262 -13.25 -27.95 6.14
N THR A 263 -13.96 -27.83 7.26
CA THR A 263 -14.69 -28.91 7.92
C THR A 263 -15.99 -28.36 8.52
N GLN A 264 -16.79 -29.24 9.13
CA GLN A 264 -18.02 -28.86 9.80
C GLN A 264 -18.06 -29.46 11.22
N ALA A 265 -18.36 -28.61 12.21
CA ALA A 265 -18.56 -29.01 13.59
C ALA A 265 -19.87 -29.81 13.76
N ALA A 266 -20.04 -30.45 14.92
CA ALA A 266 -21.21 -31.30 15.19
C ALA A 266 -22.54 -30.54 15.21
N ASP A 267 -22.52 -29.24 15.49
CA ASP A 267 -23.66 -28.33 15.48
C ASP A 267 -23.98 -27.76 14.08
N GLY A 268 -23.20 -28.14 13.06
CA GLY A 268 -23.34 -27.66 11.69
C GLY A 268 -22.55 -26.38 11.38
N MET A 269 -21.81 -25.81 12.34
CA MET A 269 -20.97 -24.63 12.11
C MET A 269 -19.82 -24.98 11.16
N GLY A 270 -19.67 -24.20 10.08
CA GLY A 270 -18.55 -24.31 9.17
C GLY A 270 -17.27 -23.81 9.85
N LEU A 271 -16.21 -24.62 9.77
CA LEU A 271 -14.91 -24.32 10.34
C LEU A 271 -13.87 -24.28 9.23
N HIS A 272 -12.98 -23.31 9.31
CA HIS A 272 -11.90 -23.10 8.37
C HIS A 272 -10.59 -22.86 9.11
N ASN A 273 -9.48 -23.37 8.56
CA ASN A 273 -8.15 -22.99 8.99
C ASN A 273 -7.23 -22.90 7.76
N TYR A 274 -6.17 -22.10 7.87
CA TYR A 274 -5.28 -21.81 6.76
C TYR A 274 -3.81 -21.75 7.19
N TYR A 275 -2.96 -21.88 6.19
CA TYR A 275 -1.54 -21.62 6.25
C TYR A 275 -1.17 -20.69 5.09
N SER A 276 -0.43 -19.63 5.38
CA SER A 276 0.14 -18.77 4.35
C SER A 276 1.60 -18.48 4.65
N THR A 277 2.39 -18.40 3.59
CA THR A 277 3.79 -17.97 3.65
C THR A 277 4.09 -17.11 2.44
N TYR A 278 4.91 -16.09 2.63
CA TYR A 278 5.30 -15.14 1.59
C TYR A 278 6.82 -15.07 1.50
N ALA A 279 7.33 -14.84 0.29
CA ALA A 279 8.74 -14.65 0.02
C ALA A 279 8.93 -13.58 -1.07
N LEU A 280 10.04 -12.84 -1.01
CA LEU A 280 10.36 -11.81 -2.01
C LEU A 280 10.71 -12.40 -3.37
N ARG A 281 11.13 -13.67 -3.45
CA ARG A 281 11.43 -14.34 -4.71
C ARG A 281 10.80 -15.73 -4.72
N PRO A 282 10.31 -16.22 -5.88
CA PRO A 282 9.85 -17.60 -6.02
C PRO A 282 10.84 -18.65 -5.50
N ALA A 283 12.14 -18.44 -5.73
CA ALA A 283 13.18 -19.36 -5.29
C ALA A 283 13.30 -19.49 -3.76
N ASP A 284 12.86 -18.47 -3.03
CA ASP A 284 12.95 -18.42 -1.57
C ASP A 284 11.72 -19.02 -0.88
N LEU A 285 10.72 -19.50 -1.65
CA LEU A 285 9.59 -20.23 -1.07
C LEU A 285 10.05 -21.51 -0.37
N PRO A 286 9.42 -21.88 0.76
CA PRO A 286 9.81 -23.05 1.53
C PRO A 286 9.74 -24.35 0.70
N SER A 287 10.45 -25.37 1.18
CA SER A 287 10.44 -26.69 0.56
C SER A 287 9.09 -27.39 0.72
N VAL A 288 8.81 -28.34 -0.17
CA VAL A 288 7.60 -29.17 -0.13
C VAL A 288 7.40 -29.82 1.24
N ASP A 289 8.47 -30.34 1.86
CA ASP A 289 8.37 -31.02 3.16
C ASP A 289 8.05 -30.06 4.30
N THR A 290 8.55 -28.83 4.24
CA THR A 290 8.22 -27.78 5.21
C THR A 290 6.74 -27.43 5.10
N VAL A 291 6.25 -27.20 3.89
CA VAL A 291 4.84 -26.87 3.63
C VAL A 291 3.92 -28.03 4.02
N LYS A 292 4.31 -29.29 3.76
CA LYS A 292 3.53 -30.45 4.20
C LYS A 292 3.37 -30.50 5.72
N LYS A 293 4.44 -30.26 6.48
CA LYS A 293 4.36 -30.23 7.96
C LYS A 293 3.39 -29.17 8.46
N GLU A 294 3.40 -27.99 7.86
CA GLU A 294 2.47 -26.92 8.19
C GLU A 294 1.03 -27.26 7.80
N ILE A 295 0.81 -27.87 6.64
CA ILE A 295 -0.51 -28.38 6.22
C ILE A 295 -1.02 -29.45 7.19
N GLU A 296 -0.17 -30.36 7.63
CA GLU A 296 -0.54 -31.36 8.64
C GLU A 296 -0.84 -30.72 10.00
N ARG A 297 -0.15 -29.64 10.37
CA ARG A 297 -0.48 -28.85 11.56
C ARG A 297 -1.87 -28.24 11.44
N VAL A 298 -2.17 -27.56 10.32
CA VAL A 298 -3.49 -26.98 10.03
C VAL A 298 -4.58 -28.06 10.10
N GLY A 299 -4.35 -29.23 9.50
CA GLY A 299 -5.29 -30.35 9.57
C GLY A 299 -5.56 -30.82 11.00
N ARG A 300 -4.51 -31.00 11.82
CA ARG A 300 -4.65 -31.39 13.24
C ARG A 300 -5.38 -30.34 14.06
N GLU A 301 -5.07 -29.06 13.88
CA GLU A 301 -5.72 -27.96 14.58
C GLU A 301 -7.19 -27.86 14.21
N LEU A 302 -7.52 -27.99 12.92
CA LEU A 302 -8.90 -27.93 12.46
C LEU A 302 -9.71 -29.13 12.96
N ALA A 303 -9.10 -30.32 13.02
CA ALA A 303 -9.70 -31.50 13.64
C ALA A 303 -9.96 -31.32 15.15
N ALA A 304 -9.00 -30.72 15.87
CA ALA A 304 -9.15 -30.39 17.29
C ALA A 304 -10.24 -29.34 17.53
N LEU A 305 -10.28 -28.28 16.70
CA LEU A 305 -11.29 -27.23 16.76
C LEU A 305 -12.69 -27.80 16.52
N ARG A 306 -12.83 -28.72 15.56
CA ARG A 306 -14.09 -29.43 15.28
C ARG A 306 -14.62 -30.22 16.48
N ALA A 307 -13.73 -30.80 17.28
CA ALA A 307 -14.08 -31.57 18.47
C ALA A 307 -14.23 -30.71 19.74
N SER A 308 -13.92 -29.41 19.66
CA SER A 308 -13.94 -28.52 20.81
C SER A 308 -15.36 -28.01 21.10
N PRO A 309 -15.72 -27.82 22.38
CA PRO A 309 -16.98 -27.18 22.74
C PRO A 309 -16.98 -25.70 22.28
N PRO A 310 -18.15 -25.10 22.05
CA PRO A 310 -18.25 -23.66 21.80
C PRO A 310 -17.62 -22.86 22.94
N ALA A 311 -16.93 -21.78 22.58
CA ALA A 311 -16.40 -20.86 23.57
C ALA A 311 -17.55 -20.15 24.31
N GLU A 312 -17.41 -20.00 25.63
CA GLU A 312 -18.34 -19.20 26.43
C GLU A 312 -18.09 -17.70 26.22
N ASP A 313 -19.11 -16.88 26.50
CA ASP A 313 -18.96 -15.43 26.51
C ASP A 313 -17.87 -15.03 27.52
N TYR A 314 -16.82 -14.39 27.02
CA TYR A 314 -15.65 -14.04 27.83
C TYR A 314 -15.48 -12.53 27.94
N VAL A 315 -15.37 -12.03 29.17
CA VAL A 315 -14.99 -10.65 29.48
C VAL A 315 -13.76 -10.68 30.37
N GLY A 316 -12.59 -10.43 29.79
CA GLY A 316 -11.32 -10.48 30.52
C GLY A 316 -10.11 -10.26 29.62
N PRO A 317 -8.89 -10.44 30.16
CA PRO A 317 -7.66 -10.30 29.38
C PRO A 317 -7.55 -11.36 28.28
N VAL A 318 -7.25 -10.90 27.06
CA VAL A 318 -6.99 -11.78 25.91
C VAL A 318 -5.51 -11.71 25.57
N LEU A 319 -4.86 -12.86 25.48
CA LEU A 319 -3.49 -12.98 25.00
C LEU A 319 -3.51 -13.30 23.51
N PHE A 320 -2.81 -12.50 22.72
CA PHE A 320 -2.66 -12.72 21.28
C PHE A 320 -1.29 -13.34 20.99
N GLU A 321 -1.27 -14.34 20.11
CA GLU A 321 -0.05 -14.79 19.48
C GLU A 321 0.51 -13.69 18.56
N ALA A 322 1.82 -13.70 18.32
CA ALA A 322 2.49 -12.63 17.57
C ALA A 322 1.85 -12.34 16.19
N PRO A 323 1.49 -13.33 15.35
CA PRO A 323 0.81 -13.07 14.07
C PRO A 323 -0.57 -12.42 14.24
N ALA A 324 -1.35 -12.86 15.25
CA ALA A 324 -2.67 -12.30 15.54
C ALA A 324 -2.59 -10.88 16.10
N ALA A 325 -1.59 -10.60 16.94
CA ALA A 325 -1.33 -9.26 17.47
C ALA A 325 -1.00 -8.27 16.34
N GLY A 326 -0.17 -8.67 15.38
CA GLY A 326 0.17 -7.85 14.21
C GLY A 326 -1.05 -7.52 13.35
N ALA A 327 -1.90 -8.52 13.05
CA ALA A 327 -3.13 -8.31 12.28
C ALA A 327 -4.12 -7.38 12.99
N LEU A 328 -4.30 -7.55 14.31
CA LEU A 328 -5.13 -6.67 15.12
C LEU A 328 -4.61 -5.23 15.09
N LEU A 329 -3.30 -5.04 15.28
CA LEU A 329 -2.68 -3.72 15.19
C LEU A 329 -2.89 -3.10 13.81
N ALA A 330 -2.69 -3.85 12.73
CA ALA A 330 -2.90 -3.36 11.37
C ALA A 330 -4.35 -2.86 11.15
N GLN A 331 -5.35 -3.59 11.67
CA GLN A 331 -6.76 -3.19 11.58
C GLN A 331 -7.07 -1.93 12.38
N LEU A 332 -6.49 -1.78 13.57
CA LEU A 332 -6.67 -0.59 14.41
C LEU A 332 -5.92 0.64 13.86
N LEU A 333 -4.73 0.42 13.30
CA LEU A 333 -3.85 1.47 12.83
C LEU A 333 -4.26 2.03 11.47
N ALA A 334 -4.79 1.21 10.56
CA ALA A 334 -5.16 1.65 9.21
C ALA A 334 -6.08 2.89 9.19
N PRO A 335 -7.22 2.93 9.90
CA PRO A 335 -8.05 4.13 9.97
C PRO A 335 -7.47 5.23 10.88
N SER A 336 -6.55 4.88 11.78
CA SER A 336 -6.02 5.80 12.78
C SER A 336 -4.81 6.62 12.30
N VAL A 337 -3.95 6.04 11.46
CA VAL A 337 -2.66 6.64 11.08
C VAL A 337 -2.71 7.33 9.71
N THR A 338 -3.83 7.21 8.98
CA THR A 338 -3.94 7.83 7.66
C THR A 338 -3.80 9.36 7.72
N GLY A 339 -2.96 9.90 6.83
CA GLY A 339 -2.85 11.34 6.59
C GLY A 339 -3.83 11.85 5.52
N ASP A 340 -4.66 10.96 4.97
CA ASP A 340 -5.60 11.31 3.91
C ASP A 340 -6.69 12.23 4.44
N ARG A 341 -7.10 13.15 3.57
CA ARG A 341 -8.22 14.05 3.81
C ARG A 341 -9.42 13.54 3.05
N ALA A 342 -10.59 13.51 3.69
CA ALA A 342 -11.83 13.25 2.99
C ALA A 342 -11.99 14.23 1.81
N PRO A 343 -12.39 13.75 0.62
CA PRO A 343 -12.56 14.62 -0.53
C PRO A 343 -13.67 15.63 -0.28
N LEU A 344 -13.46 16.85 -0.77
CA LEU A 344 -14.49 17.87 -0.77
C LEU A 344 -15.60 17.43 -1.72
N SER A 345 -16.87 17.57 -1.31
CA SER A 345 -18.00 17.13 -2.12
C SER A 345 -19.09 18.19 -2.19
N MET A 346 -19.67 18.37 -3.37
CA MET A 346 -20.90 19.15 -3.56
C MET A 346 -22.12 18.49 -2.89
N GLN A 347 -22.03 17.19 -2.58
CA GLN A 347 -23.09 16.41 -1.96
C GLN A 347 -22.74 16.14 -0.48
N PRO A 348 -23.42 16.79 0.49
CA PRO A 348 -23.10 16.65 1.92
C PRO A 348 -23.16 15.21 2.43
N PHE A 349 -24.08 14.40 1.91
CA PHE A 349 -24.19 12.98 2.24
C PHE A 349 -22.92 12.20 1.89
N PHE A 350 -22.34 12.43 0.70
CA PHE A 350 -21.11 11.76 0.29
C PHE A 350 -19.91 12.20 1.14
N GLU A 351 -19.81 13.48 1.48
CA GLU A 351 -18.75 13.96 2.38
C GLU A 351 -18.84 13.24 3.74
N GLN A 352 -20.03 13.12 4.31
CA GLN A 352 -20.25 12.45 5.59
C GLN A 352 -20.00 10.94 5.51
N MET A 353 -20.44 10.29 4.44
CA MET A 353 -20.20 8.87 4.19
C MET A 353 -18.70 8.58 4.07
N MET A 354 -17.96 9.40 3.30
CA MET A 354 -16.50 9.22 3.16
C MET A 354 -15.77 9.41 4.48
N LYS A 355 -16.19 10.37 5.32
CA LYS A 355 -15.65 10.52 6.67
C LYS A 355 -15.90 9.30 7.55
N GLN A 356 -17.09 8.70 7.48
CA GLN A 356 -17.40 7.48 8.23
C GLN A 356 -16.61 6.25 7.74
N LEU A 357 -16.25 6.21 6.46
CA LEU A 357 -15.44 5.14 5.87
C LEU A 357 -13.92 5.35 6.06
N GLY A 358 -13.51 6.14 7.06
CA GLY A 358 -12.09 6.37 7.37
C GLY A 358 -11.44 7.47 6.53
N GLY A 359 -12.24 8.35 5.91
CA GLY A 359 -11.73 9.51 5.18
C GLY A 359 -11.07 10.57 6.07
N ASP A 360 -11.31 10.53 7.39
CA ASP A 360 -10.55 11.30 8.37
C ASP A 360 -9.95 10.34 9.41
N SER A 361 -8.67 10.52 9.73
CA SER A 361 -8.01 9.73 10.76
C SER A 361 -8.59 10.00 12.15
N GLU A 362 -8.76 8.94 12.96
CA GLU A 362 -9.18 9.05 14.37
C GLU A 362 -8.15 9.81 15.24
N TRP A 363 -6.89 9.86 14.80
CA TRP A 363 -5.80 10.55 15.48
C TRP A 363 -5.53 11.93 14.90
N SER A 364 -6.38 12.43 14.01
CA SER A 364 -6.30 13.80 13.52
C SER A 364 -6.31 14.80 14.69
N GLY A 365 -5.34 15.72 14.71
CA GLY A 365 -5.16 16.70 15.79
C GLY A 365 -4.55 16.15 17.10
N ARG A 366 -4.17 14.87 17.16
CA ARG A 366 -3.57 14.23 18.34
C ARG A 366 -2.04 14.21 18.35
N LEU A 367 -1.39 14.95 17.45
CA LEU A 367 0.07 15.04 17.40
C LEU A 367 0.63 15.59 18.74
N GLY A 368 1.59 14.87 19.33
CA GLY A 368 2.16 15.17 20.64
C GLY A 368 1.30 14.73 21.84
N THR A 369 0.16 14.08 21.60
CA THR A 369 -0.67 13.49 22.66
C THR A 369 -0.49 11.98 22.72
N ARG A 370 -0.89 11.37 23.84
CA ARG A 370 -0.80 9.93 24.04
C ARG A 370 -1.97 9.21 23.37
N VAL A 371 -1.68 8.40 22.36
CA VAL A 371 -2.65 7.54 21.65
C VAL A 371 -2.46 6.04 21.90
N LEU A 372 -1.31 5.65 22.46
CA LEU A 372 -0.97 4.26 22.83
C LEU A 372 -0.60 4.16 24.33
N PRO A 373 -0.65 2.94 24.92
CA PRO A 373 -0.19 2.68 26.30
C PRO A 373 1.27 3.07 26.54
N ALA A 374 1.64 3.32 27.80
CA ALA A 374 2.92 3.95 28.15
C ALA A 374 4.19 3.15 27.88
N GLY A 375 4.09 1.85 27.58
CA GLY A 375 5.23 0.99 27.23
C GLY A 375 5.26 0.56 25.77
N VAL A 376 4.38 1.10 24.91
CA VAL A 376 4.28 0.69 23.51
C VAL A 376 4.89 1.77 22.63
N THR A 377 5.82 1.37 21.76
CA THR A 377 6.36 2.20 20.70
C THR A 377 5.99 1.58 19.36
N LEU A 378 5.52 2.42 18.43
CA LEU A 378 5.24 2.02 17.07
C LEU A 378 6.15 2.83 16.15
N VAL A 379 6.81 2.13 15.22
CA VAL A 379 7.71 2.72 14.22
C VAL A 379 7.34 2.16 12.86
N ASP A 380 7.21 3.05 11.87
CA ASP A 380 7.16 2.67 10.46
C ASP A 380 8.57 2.89 9.87
N ASP A 381 9.23 1.81 9.47
CA ASP A 381 10.55 1.84 8.84
C ASP A 381 10.48 1.24 7.42
N PRO A 382 10.23 2.07 6.40
CA PRO A 382 10.17 1.61 5.01
C PRO A 382 11.55 1.19 4.45
N THR A 383 12.64 1.33 5.23
CA THR A 383 14.00 0.94 4.84
C THR A 383 14.44 -0.40 5.43
N ALA A 384 13.64 -0.98 6.33
CA ALA A 384 13.91 -2.27 6.94
C ALA A 384 14.06 -3.36 5.87
N ARG A 385 15.15 -4.14 5.98
CA ARG A 385 15.44 -5.26 5.05
C ARG A 385 14.86 -6.59 5.54
N ASP A 386 14.62 -6.70 6.83
CA ASP A 386 14.05 -7.86 7.50
C ASP A 386 12.87 -7.40 8.37
N LEU A 387 11.79 -8.19 8.42
CA LEU A 387 10.68 -7.97 9.34
C LEU A 387 11.06 -8.51 10.72
N SER A 388 11.65 -7.68 11.58
CA SER A 388 11.93 -8.02 12.98
C SER A 388 10.77 -7.59 13.88
N ILE A 389 10.18 -8.54 14.61
CA ILE A 389 9.32 -8.25 15.77
C ILE A 389 10.25 -8.34 16.99
N GLU A 390 10.67 -7.20 17.52
CA GLU A 390 11.39 -7.11 18.81
C GLU A 390 10.46 -6.74 19.96
#